data_AF-A0A8X6YFP5-F1
#
_entry.id   AF-A0A8X6YFP5-F1
#
_cell.length_a   1.000
_cell.length_b   1.000
_cell.length_c   1.000
_cell.angle_alpha   90.00
_cell.angle_beta   90.00
_cell.angle_gamma   90.00
#
_symmetry.space_group_name_H-M   'P 1'
#
loop_
_entity.id
_entity.type
_entity.pdbx_description
1 polymer ?
#
loop_
_entity_poly.entity_id
_entity_poly.type
_entity_poly.pdbx_seq_one_letter_code
_entity_poly.pdbx_strand_id
1 'polypeptide(L)'
;MLPSSLSVPYLHQMAVVQIAIRIANDEMIVALTDKYGPISHILPDAASRLFLNETRTVRNVNDEKIKMSKPKIHYTIQPTREIQRSPNYFWEILVLRSISTLQLPKVLHRTILGATRAVSLEVDRWMQDHSVLWTVDPYLDLQSDLIWMPIGKIDRAKTAKSFIRNENIDIRIRYILACLYFYEDAVFSLWGRMALIEQEFICELSQENKALNCWTLSVKGESVINWNDLYSVLWLYPLGLPIINEKLDKEMKKFRLVSFVVKGLIEFEYIYQCLSPEEFDSCSESLKVFPQYVLRYLLEWPFQGEFLKVASRGWTFLSTEGFQDLLKVIVFQRIMIGRDDFDYVHLLEEFWKQSQPRHKKSLIKSPIYDIVLLIVDTNIRGPSLSQLLLKHYGKNYLIYQYLRMRYIVFKEEEGIEEFQNSELSPDSQVDVIKIRLNQNLRSCSVYREINYFPNENR
;
A
#
# COMPACT_ATOMS: atom_id res chain seq x y z
N MET A 1 -19.25 -7.99 -38.11
CA MET A 1 -18.59 -8.59 -36.94
C MET A 1 -17.11 -8.23 -37.00
N LEU A 2 -16.70 -7.20 -36.26
CA LEU A 2 -15.31 -6.75 -36.11
C LEU A 2 -14.73 -7.39 -34.83
N PRO A 3 -13.44 -7.77 -34.80
CA PRO A 3 -12.84 -8.36 -33.61
C PRO A 3 -12.43 -7.25 -32.61
N SER A 4 -13.24 -7.09 -31.57
CA SER A 4 -12.92 -6.31 -30.37
C SER A 4 -12.04 -7.13 -29.42
N SER A 5 -10.72 -7.14 -29.66
CA SER A 5 -9.76 -7.70 -28.71
C SER A 5 -8.48 -6.87 -28.69
N LEU A 6 -8.59 -5.63 -28.24
CA LEU A 6 -7.52 -5.06 -27.45
C LEU A 6 -7.69 -5.68 -26.05
N SER A 7 -6.65 -6.35 -25.56
CA SER A 7 -6.69 -6.88 -24.21
C SER A 7 -6.76 -5.69 -23.25
N VAL A 8 -7.79 -5.73 -22.39
CA VAL A 8 -8.09 -4.80 -21.29
C VAL A 8 -6.84 -4.32 -20.51
N PRO A 9 -5.77 -5.14 -20.29
CA PRO A 9 -4.53 -4.68 -19.66
C PRO A 9 -3.82 -3.48 -20.29
N TYR A 10 -3.97 -3.20 -21.60
CA TYR A 10 -3.15 -2.21 -22.30
C TYR A 10 -3.60 -0.76 -22.09
N LEU A 11 -4.90 -0.51 -22.00
CA LEU A 11 -5.43 0.83 -21.69
C LEU A 11 -5.16 1.21 -20.23
N HIS A 12 -5.12 0.22 -19.33
CA HIS A 12 -4.77 0.39 -17.92
C HIS A 12 -3.37 0.98 -17.75
N GLN A 13 -2.40 0.46 -18.52
CA GLN A 13 -0.98 0.81 -18.48
C GLN A 13 -0.71 2.30 -18.70
N MET A 14 -1.50 2.95 -19.56
CA MET A 14 -1.29 4.35 -19.91
C MET A 14 -1.75 5.32 -18.84
N ALA A 15 -2.83 5.03 -18.10
CA ALA A 15 -3.35 5.92 -17.07
C ALA A 15 -2.33 6.08 -15.92
N VAL A 16 -1.76 4.97 -15.44
CA VAL A 16 -0.75 4.99 -14.37
C VAL A 16 0.53 5.71 -14.81
N VAL A 17 0.99 5.48 -16.04
CA VAL A 17 2.15 6.21 -16.59
C VAL A 17 1.84 7.69 -16.74
N GLN A 18 0.64 8.07 -17.18
CA GLN A 18 0.22 9.47 -17.28
C GLN A 18 0.11 10.13 -15.90
N ILE A 19 -0.39 9.42 -14.89
CA ILE A 19 -0.47 9.89 -13.50
C ILE A 19 0.94 10.05 -12.92
N ALA A 20 1.80 9.05 -13.09
CA ALA A 20 3.19 9.11 -12.63
C ALA A 20 3.97 10.23 -13.34
N ILE A 21 3.77 10.42 -14.65
CA ILE A 21 4.33 11.53 -15.41
C ILE A 21 3.76 12.86 -14.90
N ARG A 22 2.47 12.96 -14.61
CA ARG A 22 1.84 14.19 -14.10
C ARG A 22 2.37 14.57 -12.72
N ILE A 23 2.44 13.61 -11.79
CA ILE A 23 3.01 13.79 -10.46
C ILE A 23 4.49 14.17 -10.55
N ALA A 24 5.26 13.42 -11.36
CA ALA A 24 6.67 13.72 -11.58
C ALA A 24 6.85 15.10 -12.22
N ASN A 25 5.98 15.51 -13.13
CA ASN A 25 6.03 16.82 -13.78
C ASN A 25 5.79 17.96 -12.78
N ASP A 26 4.87 17.84 -11.84
CA ASP A 26 4.60 18.92 -10.89
C ASP A 26 5.79 19.12 -9.93
N GLU A 27 6.40 18.05 -9.41
CA GLU A 27 7.63 18.13 -8.59
C GLU A 27 8.87 18.52 -9.41
N MET A 28 8.99 18.01 -10.65
CA MET A 28 10.09 18.36 -11.57
C MET A 28 10.01 19.80 -12.04
N ILE A 29 8.83 20.33 -12.34
CA ILE A 29 8.71 21.69 -12.84
C ILE A 29 9.25 22.63 -11.78
N VAL A 30 8.96 22.40 -10.49
CA VAL A 30 9.58 23.14 -9.40
C VAL A 30 11.09 22.94 -9.37
N ALA A 31 11.57 21.69 -9.28
CA ALA A 31 13.01 21.39 -9.12
C ALA A 31 13.88 21.79 -10.33
N LEU A 32 13.35 21.69 -11.55
CA LEU A 32 14.03 22.06 -12.77
C LEU A 32 13.91 23.56 -13.06
N THR A 33 12.81 24.22 -12.70
CA THR A 33 12.70 25.69 -12.79
C THR A 33 13.68 26.35 -11.84
N ASP A 34 13.83 25.80 -10.62
CA ASP A 34 14.82 26.27 -9.64
C ASP A 34 16.27 26.09 -10.13
N LYS A 35 16.54 25.02 -10.89
CA LYS A 35 17.90 24.67 -11.32
C LYS A 35 18.30 25.22 -12.69
N TYR A 36 17.35 25.42 -13.60
CA TYR A 36 17.63 25.73 -15.01
C TYR A 36 16.76 26.86 -15.60
N GLY A 37 15.89 27.50 -14.81
CA GLY A 37 14.94 28.52 -15.28
C GLY A 37 13.69 27.92 -15.93
N PRO A 38 12.77 28.74 -16.50
CA PRO A 38 11.46 28.27 -16.97
C PRO A 38 11.57 27.28 -18.14
N ILE A 39 11.11 26.03 -17.97
CA ILE A 39 11.27 24.94 -18.97
C ILE A 39 9.95 24.54 -19.63
N SER A 40 8.98 25.45 -19.66
CA SER A 40 7.59 25.22 -20.13
C SER A 40 7.47 24.67 -21.57
N HIS A 41 8.54 24.73 -22.36
CA HIS A 41 8.58 24.36 -23.77
C HIS A 41 9.08 22.94 -24.07
N ILE A 42 9.66 22.21 -23.10
CA ILE A 42 10.24 20.86 -23.33
C ILE A 42 9.24 19.73 -23.03
N LEU A 43 8.34 19.95 -22.07
CA LEU A 43 7.49 18.91 -21.48
C LEU A 43 6.19 18.59 -22.24
N PRO A 44 5.45 19.58 -22.82
CA PRO A 44 4.23 19.29 -23.58
C PRO A 44 4.49 18.41 -24.81
N ASP A 45 5.69 18.51 -25.38
CA ASP A 45 6.10 17.80 -26.59
C ASP A 45 6.39 16.31 -26.31
N ALA A 46 6.96 15.95 -25.16
CA ALA A 46 7.21 14.55 -24.79
C ALA A 46 5.91 13.75 -24.54
N ALA A 47 4.94 14.35 -23.83
CA ALA A 47 3.63 13.74 -23.61
C ALA A 47 2.80 13.64 -24.91
N SER A 48 2.90 14.64 -25.79
CA SER A 48 2.26 14.63 -27.11
C SER A 48 2.90 13.62 -28.07
N ARG A 49 4.23 13.42 -28.01
CA ARG A 49 4.96 12.42 -28.81
C ARG A 49 4.63 10.99 -28.39
N LEU A 50 4.40 10.73 -27.10
CA LEU A 50 3.86 9.45 -26.61
C LEU A 50 2.51 9.12 -27.29
N PHE A 51 1.60 10.10 -27.31
CA PHE A 51 0.28 9.95 -27.93
C PHE A 51 0.36 9.77 -29.46
N LEU A 52 1.26 10.49 -30.13
CA LEU A 52 1.42 10.49 -31.59
C LEU A 52 2.18 9.27 -32.15
N ASN A 53 3.21 8.78 -31.47
CA ASN A 53 3.96 7.59 -31.91
C ASN A 53 3.12 6.31 -31.80
N GLU A 54 2.21 6.23 -30.82
CA GLU A 54 1.35 5.06 -30.65
C GLU A 54 0.13 5.07 -31.56
N THR A 55 -0.49 6.24 -31.81
CA THR A 55 -1.55 6.36 -32.83
C THR A 55 -1.04 6.03 -34.23
N ARG A 56 0.25 6.28 -34.54
CA ARG A 56 0.92 5.82 -35.77
C ARG A 56 1.13 4.31 -35.82
N THR A 57 1.55 3.71 -34.70
CA THR A 57 1.77 2.26 -34.61
C THR A 57 0.45 1.49 -34.73
N VAL A 58 -0.65 2.00 -34.14
CA VAL A 58 -1.99 1.40 -34.24
C VAL A 58 -2.63 1.61 -35.62
N ARG A 59 -2.36 2.73 -36.31
CA ARG A 59 -2.80 2.92 -37.71
C ARG A 59 -2.04 2.07 -38.71
N ASN A 60 -0.73 1.93 -38.57
CA ASN A 60 0.09 1.16 -39.52
C ASN A 60 -0.22 -0.36 -39.48
N VAL A 61 -0.71 -0.88 -38.36
CA VAL A 61 -1.18 -2.28 -38.25
C VAL A 61 -2.48 -2.53 -39.03
N ASN A 62 -3.27 -1.49 -39.32
CA ASN A 62 -4.55 -1.62 -40.03
C ASN A 62 -4.44 -1.43 -41.56
N ASP A 63 -3.35 -0.86 -42.08
CA ASP A 63 -3.27 -0.43 -43.49
C ASP A 63 -2.32 -1.25 -44.40
N GLU A 64 -1.53 -2.20 -43.90
CA GLU A 64 -0.69 -3.06 -44.76
C GLU A 64 -1.38 -4.36 -45.21
N LYS A 65 -2.12 -4.29 -46.32
CA LYS A 65 -2.37 -5.45 -47.19
C LYS A 65 -1.16 -5.68 -48.09
N ILE A 66 -0.18 -6.46 -47.63
CA ILE A 66 0.90 -6.98 -48.49
C ILE A 66 0.90 -8.51 -48.43
N LYS A 67 0.73 -9.12 -49.61
CA LYS A 67 0.95 -10.56 -49.87
C LYS A 67 2.42 -10.89 -49.60
N MET A 68 2.74 -11.59 -48.51
CA MET A 68 3.97 -12.41 -48.46
C MET A 68 3.77 -13.71 -47.68
N SER A 69 4.38 -14.74 -48.24
CA SER A 69 4.53 -16.10 -47.79
C SER A 69 5.06 -16.25 -46.35
N LYS A 70 4.54 -17.26 -45.65
CA LYS A 70 4.94 -17.71 -44.31
C LYS A 70 6.48 -17.79 -44.15
N PRO A 71 6.97 -17.44 -42.95
CA PRO A 71 7.42 -18.51 -42.07
C PRO A 71 6.74 -18.45 -40.70
N LYS A 72 6.42 -19.65 -40.20
CA LYS A 72 5.92 -19.89 -38.84
C LYS A 72 6.99 -19.48 -37.83
N ILE A 73 6.68 -18.52 -36.97
CA ILE A 73 7.20 -18.49 -35.61
C ILE A 73 6.01 -18.21 -34.69
N HIS A 74 5.50 -19.25 -34.03
CA HIS A 74 4.57 -19.11 -32.92
C HIS A 74 5.38 -18.95 -31.64
N TYR A 75 5.36 -17.77 -31.04
CA TYR A 75 5.53 -17.64 -29.61
C TYR A 75 4.17 -17.33 -29.00
N THR A 76 3.43 -18.39 -28.67
CA THR A 76 2.31 -18.29 -27.74
C THR A 76 2.92 -18.30 -26.34
N ILE A 77 3.20 -17.12 -25.77
CA ILE A 77 3.48 -17.04 -24.34
C ILE A 77 2.12 -17.17 -23.64
N GLN A 78 1.74 -18.40 -23.31
CA GLN A 78 0.72 -18.66 -22.30
C GLN A 78 1.30 -18.21 -20.95
N PRO A 79 0.64 -17.31 -20.20
CA PRO A 79 1.09 -16.99 -18.85
C PRO A 79 1.09 -18.27 -18.02
N THR A 80 2.24 -18.66 -17.49
CA THR A 80 2.30 -19.77 -16.53
C THR A 80 1.47 -19.39 -15.29
N ARG A 81 0.88 -20.39 -14.61
CA ARG A 81 0.08 -20.20 -13.38
C ARG A 81 0.82 -19.43 -12.27
N GLU A 82 2.15 -19.30 -12.35
CA GLU A 82 2.97 -18.49 -11.44
C GLU A 82 2.82 -16.98 -11.68
N ILE A 83 2.53 -16.53 -12.90
CA ILE A 83 2.37 -15.11 -13.26
C ILE A 83 1.05 -14.53 -12.73
N GLN A 84 0.07 -15.38 -12.43
CA GLN A 84 -1.20 -14.95 -11.82
C GLN A 84 -1.08 -14.56 -10.34
N ARG A 85 0.03 -14.87 -9.66
CA ARG A 85 0.12 -14.72 -8.20
C ARG A 85 0.66 -13.37 -7.71
N SER A 86 1.21 -12.54 -8.58
CA SER A 86 1.53 -11.14 -8.24
C SER A 86 1.42 -10.26 -9.48
N PRO A 87 0.22 -9.72 -9.79
CA PRO A 87 -0.01 -8.78 -10.88
C PRO A 87 1.00 -7.60 -10.89
N ASN A 88 1.52 -7.25 -9.72
CA ASN A 88 2.35 -6.09 -9.45
C ASN A 88 3.73 -6.17 -10.16
N TYR A 89 4.31 -7.37 -10.25
CA TYR A 89 5.61 -7.56 -10.93
C TYR A 89 5.51 -7.36 -12.44
N PHE A 90 4.37 -7.77 -13.03
CA PHE A 90 4.13 -7.61 -14.45
C PHE A 90 3.96 -6.13 -14.83
N TRP A 91 3.27 -5.39 -13.98
CA TRP A 91 3.08 -3.94 -14.13
C TRP A 91 4.38 -3.15 -14.10
N GLU A 92 5.26 -3.42 -13.14
CA GLU A 92 6.55 -2.74 -13.03
C GLU A 92 7.39 -2.93 -14.31
N ILE A 93 7.40 -4.14 -14.87
CA ILE A 93 8.12 -4.45 -16.13
C ILE A 93 7.56 -3.67 -17.31
N LEU A 94 6.23 -3.53 -17.42
CA LEU A 94 5.59 -2.83 -18.53
C LEU A 94 5.80 -1.32 -18.45
N VAL A 95 5.70 -0.75 -17.26
CA VAL A 95 5.99 0.67 -17.08
C VAL A 95 7.47 0.94 -17.32
N LEU A 96 8.37 0.09 -16.82
CA LEU A 96 9.80 0.17 -17.11
C LEU A 96 10.08 0.16 -18.61
N ARG A 97 9.42 -0.74 -19.36
CA ARG A 97 9.54 -0.76 -20.83
C ARG A 97 9.08 0.56 -21.43
N SER A 98 7.90 1.05 -21.04
CA SER A 98 7.34 2.29 -21.57
C SER A 98 8.25 3.48 -21.28
N ILE A 99 8.72 3.64 -20.04
CA ILE A 99 9.65 4.69 -19.64
C ILE A 99 10.99 4.56 -20.39
N SER A 100 11.50 3.35 -20.60
CA SER A 100 12.77 3.15 -21.32
C SER A 100 12.72 3.57 -22.79
N THR A 101 11.52 3.64 -23.39
CA THR A 101 11.35 4.18 -24.75
C THR A 101 11.42 5.71 -24.76
N LEU A 102 11.18 6.35 -23.62
CA LEU A 102 11.36 7.78 -23.45
C LEU A 102 12.85 8.05 -23.32
N GLN A 103 13.41 8.81 -24.25
CA GLN A 103 14.83 9.22 -24.24
C GLN A 103 15.10 10.27 -23.14
N LEU A 104 14.81 9.93 -21.89
CA LEU A 104 14.90 10.83 -20.75
C LEU A 104 16.31 10.82 -20.15
N PRO A 105 16.76 11.95 -19.56
CA PRO A 105 17.96 11.96 -18.75
C PRO A 105 17.90 10.92 -17.62
N LYS A 106 19.04 10.30 -17.29
CA LYS A 106 19.12 9.23 -16.27
C LYS A 106 18.51 9.62 -14.92
N VAL A 107 18.69 10.88 -14.51
CA VAL A 107 18.12 11.40 -13.25
C VAL A 107 16.61 11.35 -13.31
N LEU A 108 16.03 11.85 -14.40
CA LEU A 108 14.60 11.87 -14.61
C LEU A 108 14.01 10.46 -14.71
N HIS A 109 14.69 9.57 -15.40
CA HIS A 109 14.29 8.16 -15.48
C HIS A 109 14.17 7.53 -14.08
N ARG A 110 15.09 7.84 -13.15
CA ARG A 110 15.01 7.34 -11.77
C ARG A 110 13.83 7.94 -11.01
N THR A 111 13.63 9.27 -11.12
CA THR A 111 12.52 9.95 -10.45
C THR A 111 11.17 9.40 -10.91
N ILE A 112 10.95 9.26 -12.22
CA ILE A 112 9.69 8.71 -12.76
C ILE A 112 9.51 7.25 -12.32
N LEU A 113 10.58 6.46 -12.28
CA LEU A 113 10.49 5.07 -11.84
C LEU A 113 10.07 4.97 -10.35
N GLY A 114 10.70 5.75 -9.48
CA GLY A 114 10.34 5.82 -8.06
C GLY A 114 8.89 6.25 -7.86
N ALA A 115 8.45 7.31 -8.55
CA ALA A 115 7.07 7.79 -8.50
C ALA A 115 6.07 6.75 -9.03
N THR A 116 6.38 6.11 -10.16
CA THR A 116 5.55 5.02 -10.71
C THR A 116 5.37 3.92 -9.70
N ARG A 117 6.47 3.47 -9.07
CA ARG A 117 6.42 2.38 -8.10
C ARG A 117 5.55 2.75 -6.90
N ALA A 118 5.64 3.99 -6.42
CA ALA A 118 4.79 4.48 -5.35
C ALA A 118 3.30 4.49 -5.74
N VAL A 119 2.97 4.97 -6.95
CA VAL A 119 1.61 4.97 -7.51
C VAL A 119 1.09 3.54 -7.65
N SER A 120 1.89 2.61 -8.20
CA SER A 120 1.50 1.20 -8.34
C SER A 120 1.19 0.55 -6.99
N LEU A 121 2.01 0.80 -5.96
CA LEU A 121 1.72 0.29 -4.62
C LEU A 121 0.42 0.87 -4.04
N GLU A 122 0.11 2.13 -4.34
CA GLU A 122 -1.12 2.74 -3.86
C GLU A 122 -2.34 2.11 -4.53
N VAL A 123 -2.27 1.83 -5.84
CA VAL A 123 -3.28 1.03 -6.55
C VAL A 123 -3.39 -0.37 -5.95
N ASP A 124 -2.27 -1.06 -5.75
CA ASP A 124 -2.23 -2.41 -5.18
C ASP A 124 -2.88 -2.46 -3.79
N ARG A 125 -2.56 -1.47 -2.95
CA ARG A 125 -3.12 -1.32 -1.61
C ARG A 125 -4.63 -1.09 -1.70
N TRP A 126 -5.06 -0.15 -2.55
CA TRP A 126 -6.47 0.07 -2.79
C TRP A 126 -7.17 -1.22 -3.25
N MET A 127 -6.55 -2.01 -4.13
CA MET A 127 -7.13 -3.29 -4.56
C MET A 127 -7.23 -4.32 -3.43
N GLN A 128 -6.20 -4.42 -2.58
CA GLN A 128 -6.21 -5.33 -1.43
C GLN A 128 -7.32 -4.97 -0.44
N ASP A 129 -7.44 -3.69 -0.12
CA ASP A 129 -8.44 -3.18 0.83
C ASP A 129 -9.88 -3.40 0.32
N HIS A 130 -10.05 -3.55 -0.99
CA HIS A 130 -11.34 -3.79 -1.65
C HIS A 130 -11.49 -5.22 -2.18
N SER A 131 -10.62 -6.16 -1.80
CA SER A 131 -10.54 -7.51 -2.40
C SER A 131 -11.88 -8.24 -2.58
N VAL A 132 -12.87 -7.95 -1.74
CA VAL A 132 -14.26 -8.41 -1.85
C VAL A 132 -14.94 -8.03 -3.18
N LEU A 133 -14.54 -6.96 -3.87
CA LEU A 133 -15.13 -6.57 -5.16
C LEU A 133 -14.82 -7.58 -6.28
N TRP A 134 -13.67 -8.24 -6.20
CA TRP A 134 -13.23 -9.23 -7.18
C TRP A 134 -13.98 -10.56 -7.07
N THR A 135 -14.66 -10.82 -5.95
CA THR A 135 -15.56 -11.97 -5.83
C THR A 135 -16.85 -11.75 -6.60
N VAL A 136 -17.25 -10.48 -6.78
CA VAL A 136 -18.45 -10.10 -7.54
C VAL A 136 -18.15 -10.03 -9.03
N ASP A 137 -17.05 -9.38 -9.41
CA ASP A 137 -16.60 -9.27 -10.79
C ASP A 137 -15.06 -9.31 -10.88
N PRO A 138 -14.49 -10.47 -11.27
CA PRO A 138 -13.04 -10.60 -11.46
C PRO A 138 -12.45 -9.73 -12.59
N TYR A 139 -13.29 -9.21 -13.49
CA TYR A 139 -12.88 -8.42 -14.66
C TYR A 139 -13.12 -6.92 -14.46
N LEU A 140 -13.53 -6.53 -13.25
CA LEU A 140 -13.84 -5.15 -12.92
C LEU A 140 -12.62 -4.24 -13.11
N ASP A 141 -12.75 -3.27 -14.01
CA ASP A 141 -11.76 -2.23 -14.24
C ASP A 141 -12.18 -0.94 -13.54
N LEU A 142 -11.61 -0.70 -12.37
CA LEU A 142 -11.81 0.54 -11.62
C LEU A 142 -10.61 1.50 -11.74
N GLN A 143 -9.55 1.11 -12.44
CA GLN A 143 -8.29 1.86 -12.39
C GLN A 143 -8.37 3.19 -13.15
N SER A 144 -9.10 3.23 -14.28
CA SER A 144 -9.28 4.45 -15.08
C SER A 144 -10.01 5.56 -14.35
N ASP A 145 -10.80 5.18 -13.35
CA ASP A 145 -11.76 6.05 -12.68
C ASP A 145 -11.30 6.41 -11.25
N LEU A 146 -10.09 5.98 -10.86
CA LEU A 146 -9.47 6.38 -9.61
C LEU A 146 -9.26 7.88 -9.58
N ILE A 147 -9.75 8.52 -8.53
CA ILE A 147 -9.57 9.96 -8.31
C ILE A 147 -8.30 10.15 -7.50
N TRP A 148 -7.35 10.91 -8.02
CA TRP A 148 -6.06 11.14 -7.39
C TRP A 148 -6.04 12.48 -6.64
N MET A 149 -5.43 12.47 -5.46
CA MET A 149 -5.04 13.66 -4.72
C MET A 149 -3.81 14.31 -5.35
N PRO A 150 -3.57 15.63 -5.15
CA PRO A 150 -2.37 16.30 -5.66
C PRO A 150 -1.06 15.69 -5.15
N ILE A 151 -1.09 15.11 -3.95
CA ILE A 151 0.03 14.36 -3.34
C ILE A 151 0.23 12.97 -3.95
N GLY A 152 -0.51 12.63 -5.01
CA GLY A 152 -0.38 11.40 -5.77
C GLY A 152 -0.91 10.13 -5.10
N LYS A 153 -1.73 10.28 -4.04
CA LYS A 153 -2.52 9.19 -3.46
C LYS A 153 -3.91 9.10 -4.07
N ILE A 154 -4.57 7.96 -3.95
CA ILE A 154 -5.97 7.82 -4.33
C ILE A 154 -6.83 8.54 -3.29
N ASP A 155 -7.70 9.47 -3.71
CA ASP A 155 -8.76 10.01 -2.88
C ASP A 155 -9.84 8.92 -2.74
N ARG A 156 -9.63 8.05 -1.75
CA ARG A 156 -10.44 6.84 -1.50
C ARG A 156 -11.92 7.15 -1.39
N ALA A 157 -12.28 8.15 -0.59
CA ALA A 157 -13.67 8.55 -0.38
C ALA A 157 -14.30 9.10 -1.66
N LYS A 158 -13.64 10.01 -2.39
CA LYS A 158 -14.19 10.51 -3.66
C LYS A 158 -14.30 9.42 -4.72
N THR A 159 -13.30 8.55 -4.81
CA THR A 159 -13.27 7.41 -5.73
C THR A 159 -14.46 6.48 -5.46
N ALA A 160 -14.65 6.04 -4.21
CA ALA A 160 -15.78 5.20 -3.84
C ALA A 160 -17.12 5.87 -4.10
N LYS A 161 -17.26 7.16 -3.75
CA LYS A 161 -18.46 7.95 -4.03
C LYS A 161 -18.76 8.06 -5.53
N SER A 162 -17.71 8.17 -6.37
CA SER A 162 -17.84 8.17 -7.83
C SER A 162 -18.41 6.83 -8.31
N PHE A 163 -17.85 5.71 -7.84
CA PHE A 163 -18.33 4.37 -8.19
C PHE A 163 -19.75 4.10 -7.73
N ILE A 164 -20.10 4.47 -6.50
CA ILE A 164 -21.46 4.31 -5.97
C ILE A 164 -22.49 5.06 -6.83
N ARG A 165 -22.11 6.16 -7.48
CA ARG A 165 -23.01 6.95 -8.34
C ARG A 165 -23.07 6.47 -9.78
N ASN A 166 -22.08 5.72 -10.26
CA ASN A 166 -22.00 5.27 -11.64
C ASN A 166 -22.96 4.10 -11.88
N GLU A 167 -24.05 4.34 -12.62
CA GLU A 167 -25.07 3.30 -12.88
C GLU A 167 -24.61 2.19 -13.84
N ASN A 168 -23.47 2.38 -14.52
CA ASN A 168 -22.87 1.34 -15.35
C ASN A 168 -22.13 0.27 -14.51
N ILE A 169 -21.87 0.54 -13.23
CA ILE A 169 -21.26 -0.43 -12.31
C ILE A 169 -22.36 -1.31 -11.71
N ASP A 170 -22.06 -2.61 -11.61
CA ASP A 170 -22.94 -3.61 -10.99
C ASP A 170 -23.46 -3.11 -9.62
N ILE A 171 -24.76 -3.23 -9.42
CA ILE A 171 -25.44 -2.72 -8.23
C ILE A 171 -24.89 -3.35 -6.93
N ARG A 172 -24.40 -4.60 -6.98
CA ARG A 172 -23.78 -5.31 -5.86
C ARG A 172 -22.45 -4.68 -5.47
N ILE A 173 -21.62 -4.32 -6.45
CA ILE A 173 -20.33 -3.64 -6.24
C ILE A 173 -20.59 -2.26 -5.61
N ARG A 174 -21.57 -1.52 -6.13
CA ARG A 174 -21.97 -0.23 -5.58
C ARG A 174 -22.46 -0.35 -4.14
N TYR A 175 -23.24 -1.38 -3.84
CA TYR A 175 -23.72 -1.66 -2.48
C TYR A 175 -22.55 -1.97 -1.54
N ILE A 176 -21.62 -2.85 -1.93
CA ILE A 176 -20.44 -3.18 -1.12
C ILE A 176 -19.61 -1.93 -0.83
N LEU A 177 -19.33 -1.09 -1.84
CA LEU A 177 -18.62 0.17 -1.64
C LEU A 177 -19.38 1.12 -0.70
N ALA A 178 -20.71 1.20 -0.83
CA ALA A 178 -21.52 2.02 0.08
C ALA A 178 -21.41 1.53 1.53
N CYS A 179 -21.38 0.21 1.75
CA CYS A 179 -21.18 -0.39 3.07
C CYS A 179 -19.76 -0.13 3.62
N LEU A 180 -18.71 -0.38 2.83
CA LEU A 180 -17.30 -0.22 3.25
C LEU A 180 -16.96 1.24 3.61
N TYR A 181 -17.58 2.19 2.93
CA TYR A 181 -17.41 3.63 3.18
C TYR A 181 -18.54 4.24 4.00
N PHE A 182 -19.48 3.46 4.54
CA PHE A 182 -20.54 3.97 5.43
C PHE A 182 -21.41 5.07 4.80
N TYR A 183 -21.68 4.99 3.49
CA TYR A 183 -22.62 5.86 2.80
C TYR A 183 -24.07 5.40 3.02
N GLU A 184 -24.56 5.64 4.23
CA GLU A 184 -25.86 5.20 4.75
C GLU A 184 -27.02 5.34 3.75
N ASP A 185 -27.26 6.54 3.21
CA ASP A 185 -28.33 6.79 2.24
C ASP A 185 -28.21 5.90 0.99
N ALA A 186 -26.98 5.66 0.53
CA ALA A 186 -26.73 4.82 -0.63
C ALA A 186 -26.93 3.34 -0.28
N VAL A 187 -26.57 2.89 0.93
CA VAL A 187 -26.80 1.51 1.39
C VAL A 187 -28.29 1.17 1.32
N PHE A 188 -29.15 1.98 1.95
CA PHE A 188 -30.60 1.75 1.94
C PHE A 188 -31.21 1.86 0.54
N SER A 189 -30.81 2.87 -0.23
CA SER A 189 -31.32 3.08 -1.59
C SER A 189 -30.93 1.96 -2.55
N LEU A 190 -29.68 1.48 -2.51
CA LEU A 190 -29.21 0.41 -3.37
C LEU A 190 -29.84 -0.93 -2.97
N TRP A 191 -29.96 -1.21 -1.67
CA TRP A 191 -30.61 -2.44 -1.19
C TRP A 191 -32.04 -2.58 -1.73
N GLY A 192 -32.85 -1.53 -1.63
CA GLY A 192 -34.24 -1.54 -2.12
C GLY A 192 -34.37 -1.66 -3.65
N ARG A 193 -33.29 -1.41 -4.40
CA ARG A 193 -33.24 -1.54 -5.87
C ARG A 193 -32.73 -2.90 -6.34
N MET A 194 -32.02 -3.65 -5.48
CA MET A 194 -31.48 -4.96 -5.84
C MET A 194 -32.59 -6.00 -5.98
N ALA A 195 -32.46 -6.89 -6.96
CA ALA A 195 -33.28 -8.08 -7.08
C ALA A 195 -33.00 -9.06 -5.93
N LEU A 196 -33.95 -9.95 -5.63
CA LEU A 196 -33.80 -10.93 -4.54
C LEU A 196 -32.53 -11.80 -4.69
N ILE A 197 -32.20 -12.23 -5.90
CA ILE A 197 -31.00 -13.03 -6.17
C ILE A 197 -29.70 -12.26 -5.87
N GLU A 198 -29.69 -10.94 -6.11
CA GLU A 198 -28.54 -10.08 -5.80
C GLU A 198 -28.43 -9.88 -4.29
N GLN A 199 -29.55 -9.71 -3.59
CA GLN A 199 -29.60 -9.62 -2.13
C GLN A 199 -29.13 -10.92 -1.47
N GLU A 200 -29.58 -12.08 -1.96
CA GLU A 200 -29.15 -13.40 -1.47
C GLU A 200 -27.64 -13.58 -1.60
N PHE A 201 -27.08 -13.26 -2.78
CA PHE A 201 -25.63 -13.28 -3.00
C PHE A 201 -24.87 -12.38 -2.02
N ILE A 202 -25.37 -11.16 -1.77
CA ILE A 202 -24.78 -10.24 -0.79
C ILE A 202 -24.86 -10.79 0.64
N CYS A 203 -25.95 -11.50 0.99
CA CYS A 203 -26.09 -12.13 2.31
C CYS A 203 -25.10 -13.25 2.53
N GLU A 204 -24.78 -14.03 1.49
CA GLU A 204 -23.73 -15.05 1.56
C GLU A 204 -22.37 -14.40 1.74
N LEU A 205 -22.05 -13.41 0.89
CA LEU A 205 -20.77 -12.69 0.94
C LEU A 205 -20.55 -11.93 2.26
N SER A 206 -21.63 -11.44 2.88
CA SER A 206 -21.54 -10.67 4.12
C SER A 206 -21.10 -11.50 5.31
N GLN A 207 -21.20 -12.83 5.26
CA GLN A 207 -20.75 -13.68 6.36
C GLN A 207 -19.24 -13.59 6.59
N GLU A 208 -18.47 -13.31 5.54
CA GLU A 208 -17.01 -13.19 5.60
C GLU A 208 -16.54 -11.75 5.85
N ASN A 209 -17.39 -10.76 5.57
CA ASN A 209 -17.07 -9.35 5.74
C ASN A 209 -17.98 -8.71 6.79
N LYS A 210 -17.44 -8.47 7.99
CA LYS A 210 -18.24 -7.94 9.10
C LYS A 210 -18.88 -6.58 8.80
N ALA A 211 -18.26 -5.72 7.98
CA ALA A 211 -18.82 -4.40 7.66
C ALA A 211 -20.06 -4.57 6.78
N LEU A 212 -19.95 -5.42 5.77
CA LEU A 212 -21.07 -5.82 4.94
C LEU A 212 -22.18 -6.47 5.77
N ASN A 213 -21.82 -7.35 6.72
CA ASN A 213 -22.79 -8.03 7.59
C ASN A 213 -23.62 -7.05 8.41
N CYS A 214 -22.95 -6.11 9.09
CA CYS A 214 -23.64 -5.13 9.92
C CYS A 214 -24.67 -4.31 9.12
N TRP A 215 -24.30 -3.86 7.93
CA TRP A 215 -25.22 -3.13 7.05
C TRP A 215 -26.34 -4.02 6.54
N THR A 216 -26.04 -5.24 6.09
CA THR A 216 -27.05 -6.20 5.59
C THR A 216 -28.08 -6.59 6.65
N LEU A 217 -27.67 -6.83 7.90
CA LEU A 217 -28.60 -7.07 9.00
C LEU A 217 -29.48 -5.84 9.28
N SER A 218 -28.92 -4.64 9.15
CA SER A 218 -29.65 -3.41 9.39
C SER A 218 -30.71 -3.12 8.35
N VAL A 219 -30.39 -3.25 7.05
CA VAL A 219 -31.36 -3.00 5.96
C VAL A 219 -32.51 -4.01 5.96
N LYS A 220 -32.32 -5.20 6.54
CA LYS A 220 -33.38 -6.20 6.75
C LYS A 220 -34.25 -5.93 7.99
N GLY A 221 -33.88 -4.97 8.82
CA GLY A 221 -34.55 -4.72 10.10
C GLY A 221 -34.26 -5.77 11.16
N GLU A 222 -33.24 -6.62 10.95
CA GLU A 222 -32.83 -7.67 11.90
C GLU A 222 -31.94 -7.09 13.02
N SER A 223 -31.32 -5.94 12.79
CA SER A 223 -30.50 -5.24 13.79
C SER A 223 -30.56 -3.73 13.62
N VAL A 224 -30.44 -3.00 14.73
CA VAL A 224 -30.11 -1.57 14.69
C VAL A 224 -28.60 -1.47 14.62
N ILE A 225 -28.06 -0.61 13.73
CA ILE A 225 -26.62 -0.40 13.64
C ILE A 225 -26.10 0.07 14.99
N ASN A 226 -25.50 -0.86 15.72
CA ASN A 226 -24.74 -0.52 16.89
C ASN A 226 -23.39 -0.03 16.39
N TRP A 227 -23.20 1.29 16.45
CA TRP A 227 -21.93 1.89 16.06
C TRP A 227 -20.76 1.28 16.82
N ASN A 228 -20.95 0.77 18.05
CA ASN A 228 -19.90 0.07 18.79
C ASN A 228 -19.48 -1.26 18.16
N ASP A 229 -20.44 -2.04 17.67
CA ASP A 229 -20.14 -3.29 16.97
C ASP A 229 -19.46 -2.99 15.64
N LEU A 230 -19.97 -1.98 14.93
CA LEU A 230 -19.35 -1.45 13.72
C LEU A 230 -17.93 -0.93 13.97
N TYR A 231 -17.65 -0.38 15.16
CA TYR A 231 -16.31 0.04 15.55
C TYR A 231 -15.35 -1.13 15.69
N SER A 232 -15.78 -2.28 16.22
CA SER A 232 -14.96 -3.50 16.23
C SER A 232 -14.61 -3.96 14.81
N VAL A 233 -15.50 -3.69 13.86
CA VAL A 233 -15.37 -4.02 12.45
C VAL A 233 -14.46 -3.05 11.69
N LEU A 234 -14.49 -1.76 12.04
CA LEU A 234 -13.57 -0.77 11.49
C LEU A 234 -12.10 -1.07 11.79
N TRP A 235 -11.83 -1.92 12.78
CA TRP A 235 -10.47 -2.42 13.01
C TRP A 235 -9.96 -3.25 11.84
N LEU A 236 -10.86 -3.86 11.06
CA LEU A 236 -10.52 -4.68 9.88
C LEU A 236 -10.56 -3.87 8.58
N TYR A 237 -11.32 -2.76 8.55
CA TYR A 237 -11.55 -1.98 7.34
C TYR A 237 -11.41 -0.47 7.61
N PRO A 238 -10.20 0.09 7.43
CA PRO A 238 -9.96 1.50 7.72
C PRO A 238 -10.64 2.47 6.71
N LEU A 239 -11.17 1.96 5.60
CA LEU A 239 -11.81 2.71 4.50
C LEU A 239 -12.92 3.68 4.94
N GLY A 240 -13.67 3.31 5.99
CA GLY A 240 -14.77 4.11 6.54
C GLY A 240 -14.37 5.18 7.53
N LEU A 241 -13.10 5.22 7.95
CA LEU A 241 -12.65 6.07 9.04
C LEU A 241 -12.93 7.55 8.82
N PRO A 242 -12.67 8.16 7.64
CA PRO A 242 -12.93 9.58 7.45
C PRO A 242 -14.40 9.96 7.72
N ILE A 243 -15.34 9.15 7.22
CA ILE A 243 -16.79 9.42 7.30
C ILE A 243 -17.29 9.22 8.72
N ILE A 244 -16.82 8.15 9.38
CA ILE A 244 -17.20 7.89 10.77
C ILE A 244 -16.62 8.95 11.69
N ASN A 245 -15.40 9.40 11.41
CA ASN A 245 -14.74 10.43 12.20
C ASN A 245 -15.59 11.71 12.28
N GLU A 246 -16.24 12.13 11.19
CA GLU A 246 -17.15 13.28 11.22
C GLU A 246 -18.29 13.10 12.24
N LYS A 247 -18.72 11.85 12.47
CA LYS A 247 -19.80 11.51 13.41
C LYS A 247 -19.33 11.30 14.87
N LEU A 248 -18.02 11.21 15.13
CA LEU A 248 -17.48 10.96 16.48
C LEU A 248 -17.29 12.25 17.29
N ASP A 249 -17.50 12.16 18.60
CA ASP A 249 -17.10 13.22 19.52
C ASP A 249 -15.57 13.32 19.67
N LYS A 250 -15.10 14.45 20.20
CA LYS A 250 -13.67 14.79 20.31
C LYS A 250 -12.87 13.80 21.17
N GLU A 251 -13.43 13.27 22.25
CA GLU A 251 -12.73 12.35 23.15
C GLU A 251 -12.59 10.98 22.48
N MET A 252 -13.64 10.52 21.80
CA MET A 252 -13.66 9.29 21.04
C MET A 252 -12.66 9.33 19.88
N LYS A 253 -12.51 10.48 19.21
CA LYS A 253 -11.45 10.70 18.19
C LYS A 253 -10.05 10.51 18.75
N LYS A 254 -9.79 11.08 19.94
CA LYS A 254 -8.48 11.01 20.60
C LYS A 254 -8.15 9.58 21.03
N PHE A 255 -9.08 8.91 21.71
CA PHE A 255 -8.93 7.51 22.10
C PHE A 255 -8.67 6.59 20.90
N ARG A 256 -9.30 6.90 19.76
CA ARG A 256 -9.14 6.10 18.53
C ARG A 256 -7.84 6.32 17.81
N LEU A 257 -7.40 7.56 17.69
CA LEU A 257 -6.07 7.84 17.15
C LEU A 257 -5.06 6.99 17.91
N VAL A 258 -5.15 6.98 19.25
CA VAL A 258 -4.34 6.13 20.11
C VAL A 258 -4.47 4.63 19.75
N SER A 259 -5.70 4.09 19.68
CA SER A 259 -5.90 2.66 19.41
C SER A 259 -5.43 2.22 18.03
N PHE A 260 -5.67 3.02 16.99
CA PHE A 260 -5.26 2.69 15.63
C PHE A 260 -3.75 2.84 15.45
N VAL A 261 -3.14 3.86 16.09
CA VAL A 261 -1.69 4.06 16.08
C VAL A 261 -1.01 2.81 16.67
N VAL A 262 -1.45 2.37 17.86
CA VAL A 262 -0.88 1.18 18.56
C VAL A 262 -0.98 -0.08 17.70
N LYS A 263 -2.06 -0.23 16.94
CA LYS A 263 -2.27 -1.42 16.13
C LYS A 263 -1.54 -1.38 14.79
N GLY A 264 -1.07 -0.20 14.36
CA GLY A 264 -0.40 0.00 13.07
C GLY A 264 -1.38 0.02 11.89
N LEU A 265 -2.64 0.39 12.14
CA LEU A 265 -3.77 0.25 11.21
C LEU A 265 -4.36 1.61 10.76
N ILE A 266 -3.66 2.72 11.02
CA ILE A 266 -4.18 4.03 10.59
C ILE A 266 -3.99 4.20 9.08
N GLU A 267 -5.11 4.41 8.39
CA GLU A 267 -5.12 4.96 7.05
C GLU A 267 -4.56 6.38 7.02
N PHE A 268 -3.80 6.65 5.96
CA PHE A 268 -3.04 7.88 5.81
C PHE A 268 -3.91 9.13 5.86
N GLU A 269 -5.06 9.09 5.21
CA GLU A 269 -5.99 10.20 5.15
C GLU A 269 -6.40 10.66 6.55
N TYR A 270 -6.46 9.76 7.53
CA TYR A 270 -6.85 10.10 8.89
C TYR A 270 -5.77 10.89 9.63
N ILE A 271 -4.51 10.43 9.61
CA ILE A 271 -3.41 11.20 10.21
C ILE A 271 -3.29 12.54 9.49
N TYR A 272 -3.34 12.59 8.15
CA TYR A 272 -3.22 13.85 7.42
C TYR A 272 -4.40 14.80 7.62
N GLN A 273 -5.65 14.31 7.69
CA GLN A 273 -6.80 15.14 8.03
C GLN A 273 -6.77 15.63 9.48
N CYS A 274 -6.16 14.86 10.39
CA CYS A 274 -5.85 15.33 11.74
C CYS A 274 -4.62 16.26 11.78
N LEU A 275 -3.89 16.39 10.67
CA LEU A 275 -2.64 17.12 10.53
C LEU A 275 -2.71 18.07 9.35
N SER A 276 -3.59 19.07 9.41
CA SER A 276 -3.36 20.26 8.57
C SER A 276 -1.95 20.83 8.87
N PRO A 277 -1.30 21.53 7.93
CA PRO A 277 0.02 22.13 8.17
C PRO A 277 0.05 23.05 9.41
N GLU A 278 -1.08 23.66 9.74
CA GLU A 278 -1.30 24.50 10.92
C GLU A 278 -1.49 23.67 12.20
N GLU A 279 -2.06 22.47 12.11
CA GLU A 279 -2.23 21.52 13.21
C GLU A 279 -1.05 20.56 13.39
N PHE A 280 -0.02 20.65 12.55
CA PHE A 280 1.18 19.84 12.70
C PHE A 280 1.93 20.14 14.02
N ASP A 281 1.81 21.37 14.54
CA ASP A 281 2.25 21.69 15.89
C ASP A 281 1.35 21.05 16.98
N SER A 282 0.09 20.77 16.63
CA SER A 282 -0.85 19.99 17.44
C SER A 282 -0.59 18.47 17.38
N CYS A 283 0.16 17.97 16.38
CA CYS A 283 0.68 16.59 16.33
C CYS A 283 1.59 16.25 17.52
N SER A 284 2.03 17.26 18.27
CA SER A 284 2.85 17.10 19.46
C SER A 284 2.22 16.13 20.47
N GLU A 285 0.89 16.07 20.59
CA GLU A 285 0.24 15.10 21.47
C GLU A 285 0.36 13.67 20.96
N SER A 286 0.09 13.42 19.69
CA SER A 286 0.23 12.07 19.09
C SER A 286 1.67 11.59 19.11
N LEU A 287 2.63 12.50 18.85
CA LEU A 287 4.05 12.23 18.89
C LEU A 287 4.54 11.92 20.32
N LYS A 288 3.92 12.52 21.36
CA LYS A 288 4.21 12.18 22.76
C LYS A 288 3.78 10.77 23.11
N VAL A 289 2.60 10.36 22.65
CA VAL A 289 2.04 9.06 23.03
C VAL A 289 2.62 7.93 22.18
N PHE A 290 2.85 8.15 20.88
CA PHE A 290 3.25 7.10 19.93
C PHE A 290 4.28 7.55 18.90
N PRO A 291 5.47 7.98 19.33
CA PRO A 291 6.47 8.58 18.45
C PRO A 291 6.90 7.65 17.32
N GLN A 292 7.14 6.37 17.62
CA GLN A 292 7.63 5.41 16.64
C GLN A 292 6.64 5.12 15.52
N TYR A 293 5.33 5.18 15.78
CA TYR A 293 4.33 4.89 14.76
C TYR A 293 4.08 6.10 13.86
N VAL A 294 4.04 7.31 14.45
CA VAL A 294 3.99 8.56 13.68
C VAL A 294 5.21 8.65 12.76
N LEU A 295 6.41 8.40 13.29
CA LEU A 295 7.64 8.43 12.50
C LEU A 295 7.67 7.32 11.44
N ARG A 296 7.25 6.09 11.78
CA ARG A 296 7.22 4.97 10.83
C ARG A 296 6.34 5.30 9.63
N TYR A 297 5.23 5.97 9.89
CA TYR A 297 4.30 6.39 8.87
C TYR A 297 4.87 7.48 7.96
N LEU A 298 5.64 8.41 8.50
CA LEU A 298 6.35 9.42 7.68
C LEU A 298 7.40 8.78 6.75
N LEU A 299 7.71 7.48 6.87
CA LEU A 299 8.52 6.73 5.91
C LEU A 299 7.71 6.20 4.71
N GLU A 300 6.40 6.45 4.65
CA GLU A 300 5.55 6.14 3.50
C GLU A 300 5.50 7.34 2.56
N TRP A 301 5.38 7.06 1.26
CA TRP A 301 5.27 8.10 0.25
C TRP A 301 3.93 8.86 0.34
N PRO A 302 3.90 10.19 0.08
CA PRO A 302 5.05 11.10 -0.17
C PRO A 302 5.64 11.84 1.07
N PHE A 303 5.56 11.31 2.28
CA PHE A 303 5.84 12.08 3.51
C PHE A 303 7.27 12.04 4.01
N GLN A 304 8.15 11.36 3.28
CA GLN A 304 9.52 11.10 3.73
C GLN A 304 10.32 12.39 3.98
N GLY A 305 9.98 13.47 3.26
CA GLY A 305 10.57 14.80 3.49
C GLY A 305 10.30 15.38 4.88
N GLU A 306 9.17 15.03 5.52
CA GLU A 306 8.80 15.53 6.85
C GLU A 306 9.38 14.67 7.98
N PHE A 307 9.88 13.46 7.68
CA PHE A 307 10.34 12.49 8.69
C PHE A 307 11.38 13.08 9.65
N LEU A 308 12.47 13.65 9.13
CA LEU A 308 13.56 14.19 9.96
C LEU A 308 13.12 15.41 10.77
N LYS A 309 12.26 16.25 10.19
CA LYS A 309 11.70 17.43 10.85
C LYS A 309 10.85 17.03 12.05
N VAL A 310 10.07 15.96 11.97
CA VAL A 310 9.28 15.44 13.11
C VAL A 310 10.14 14.67 14.09
N ALA A 311 11.09 13.87 13.61
CA ALA A 311 12.00 13.09 14.44
C ALA A 311 12.77 13.99 15.41
N SER A 312 13.26 15.14 14.94
CA SER A 312 13.98 16.11 15.78
C SER A 312 13.18 16.61 16.98
N ARG A 313 11.85 16.72 16.85
CA ARG A 313 10.91 17.10 17.92
C ARG A 313 10.54 15.92 18.83
N GLY A 314 10.64 14.69 18.32
CA GLY A 314 10.17 13.46 18.97
C GLY A 314 11.20 12.68 19.79
N TRP A 315 12.48 13.08 19.79
CA TRP A 315 13.56 12.30 20.40
C TRP A 315 13.41 12.02 21.90
N THR A 316 12.77 12.93 22.64
CA THR A 316 12.52 12.78 24.08
C THR A 316 11.48 11.68 24.35
N PHE A 317 10.48 11.56 23.47
CA PHE A 317 9.39 10.60 23.57
C PHE A 317 9.76 9.23 22.99
N LEU A 318 10.66 9.19 22.00
CA LEU A 318 11.04 7.95 21.32
C LEU A 318 11.80 6.99 22.25
N SER A 319 11.19 5.84 22.54
CA SER A 319 11.81 4.78 23.32
C SER A 319 12.96 4.10 22.56
N THR A 320 13.82 3.37 23.26
CA THR A 320 14.90 2.60 22.63
C THR A 320 14.36 1.51 21.70
N GLU A 321 13.27 0.84 22.05
CA GLU A 321 12.61 -0.13 21.18
C GLU A 321 11.99 0.53 19.96
N GLY A 322 11.28 1.65 20.16
CA GLY A 322 10.69 2.41 19.05
C GLY A 322 11.75 2.89 18.05
N PHE A 323 12.91 3.34 18.54
CA PHE A 323 14.04 3.68 17.68
C PHE A 323 14.57 2.48 16.90
N GLN A 324 14.76 1.33 17.55
CA GLN A 324 15.20 0.10 16.86
C GLN A 324 14.21 -0.33 15.79
N ASP A 325 12.92 -0.24 16.06
CA ASP A 325 11.87 -0.62 15.12
C ASP A 325 11.82 0.31 13.90
N LEU A 326 12.04 1.61 14.10
CA LEU A 326 12.19 2.56 12.98
C LEU A 326 13.37 2.20 12.09
N LEU A 327 14.54 1.89 12.68
CA LEU A 327 15.70 1.47 11.90
C LEU A 327 15.41 0.19 11.12
N LYS A 328 14.73 -0.79 11.72
CA LYS A 328 14.32 -2.02 11.02
C LYS A 328 13.43 -1.71 9.83
N VAL A 329 12.49 -0.77 9.96
CA VAL A 329 11.63 -0.35 8.84
C VAL A 329 12.47 0.31 7.75
N ILE A 330 13.33 1.28 8.09
CA ILE A 330 14.17 1.98 7.10
C ILE A 330 15.10 0.99 6.38
N VAL A 331 15.83 0.17 7.13
CA VAL A 331 16.80 -0.78 6.57
C VAL A 331 16.10 -1.89 5.80
N PHE A 332 15.22 -2.66 6.44
CA PHE A 332 14.65 -3.87 5.85
C PHE A 332 13.52 -3.57 4.89
N GLN A 333 12.64 -2.61 5.18
CA GLN A 333 11.44 -2.37 4.35
C GLN A 333 11.64 -1.30 3.28
N ARG A 334 12.69 -0.47 3.39
CA ARG A 334 13.00 0.56 2.39
C ARG A 334 14.27 0.23 1.62
N ILE A 335 15.42 0.28 2.29
CA ILE A 335 16.73 0.17 1.62
C ILE A 335 16.95 -1.23 1.02
N MET A 336 16.73 -2.30 1.79
CA MET A 336 17.00 -3.67 1.31
C MET A 336 16.03 -4.14 0.23
N ILE A 337 14.78 -3.67 0.26
CA ILE A 337 13.79 -3.90 -0.81
C ILE A 337 14.15 -3.10 -2.09
N GLY A 338 15.11 -2.17 -1.99
CA GLY A 338 15.53 -1.32 -3.10
C GLY A 338 14.48 -0.29 -3.43
N ARG A 339 13.80 0.28 -2.42
CA ARG A 339 12.90 1.42 -2.60
C ARG A 339 13.71 2.65 -3.03
N ASP A 340 13.27 3.26 -4.13
CA ASP A 340 13.92 4.39 -4.80
C ASP A 340 12.98 5.60 -4.97
N ASP A 341 11.80 5.55 -4.35
CA ASP A 341 10.85 6.66 -4.22
C ASP A 341 11.36 7.78 -3.28
N PHE A 342 12.43 7.52 -2.51
CA PHE A 342 13.09 8.50 -1.65
C PHE A 342 14.56 8.11 -1.38
N ASP A 343 15.43 9.06 -1.02
CA ASP A 343 16.80 8.77 -0.56
C ASP A 343 16.80 8.27 0.89
N TYR A 344 16.35 7.02 1.08
CA TYR A 344 16.28 6.38 2.39
C TYR A 344 17.66 6.15 3.03
N VAL A 345 18.74 6.12 2.23
CA VAL A 345 20.11 6.01 2.76
C VAL A 345 20.47 7.33 3.43
N HIS A 346 20.27 8.46 2.74
CA HIS A 346 20.51 9.77 3.35
C HIS A 346 19.60 10.02 4.56
N LEU A 347 18.33 9.61 4.49
CA LEU A 347 17.42 9.67 5.63
C LEU A 347 17.97 8.88 6.82
N LEU A 348 18.50 7.67 6.60
CA LEU A 348 19.09 6.85 7.64
C LEU A 348 20.34 7.49 8.23
N GLU A 349 21.24 8.01 7.39
CA GLU A 349 22.47 8.72 7.80
C GLU A 349 22.14 9.87 8.75
N GLU A 350 21.24 10.76 8.35
CA GLU A 350 20.86 11.93 9.16
C GLU A 350 20.08 11.55 10.42
N PHE A 351 19.15 10.59 10.32
CA PHE A 351 18.44 10.08 11.50
C PHE A 351 19.39 9.44 12.51
N TRP A 352 20.38 8.67 12.02
CA TRP A 352 21.42 8.08 12.87
C TRP A 352 22.31 9.13 13.51
N LYS A 353 22.74 10.14 12.75
CA LYS A 353 23.58 11.24 13.25
C LYS A 353 22.88 12.03 14.35
N GLN A 354 21.59 12.32 14.19
CA GLN A 354 20.78 13.06 15.16
C GLN A 354 20.36 12.23 16.38
N SER A 355 20.49 10.89 16.34
CA SER A 355 20.05 10.02 17.43
C SER A 355 20.87 10.20 18.71
N GLN A 356 20.18 10.11 19.85
CA GLN A 356 20.79 10.33 21.16
C GLN A 356 21.72 9.17 21.55
N PRO A 357 22.78 9.39 22.36
CA PRO A 357 23.71 8.33 22.76
C PRO A 357 23.04 7.11 23.41
N ARG A 358 21.96 7.32 24.18
CA ARG A 358 21.17 6.24 24.79
C ARG A 358 20.58 5.27 23.76
N HIS A 359 20.16 5.78 22.61
CA HIS A 359 19.58 5.01 21.51
C HIS A 359 20.65 4.21 20.78
N LYS A 360 21.83 4.80 20.52
CA LYS A 360 22.97 4.08 19.93
C LYS A 360 23.48 2.97 20.85
N LYS A 361 23.57 3.23 22.15
CA LYS A 361 24.03 2.25 23.13
C LYS A 361 23.11 1.02 23.23
N SER A 362 21.78 1.21 23.11
CA SER A 362 20.84 0.08 23.14
C SER A 362 20.97 -0.85 21.94
N LEU A 363 21.49 -0.34 20.81
CA LEU A 363 21.65 -1.09 19.57
C LEU A 363 22.87 -1.97 19.50
N ILE A 364 23.91 -1.74 20.31
CA ILE A 364 25.17 -2.52 20.23
C ILE A 364 24.94 -4.04 20.29
N LYS A 365 23.85 -4.47 20.95
CA LYS A 365 23.48 -5.89 21.06
C LYS A 365 22.52 -6.38 19.97
N SER A 366 22.02 -5.48 19.13
CA SER A 366 21.02 -5.76 18.11
C SER A 366 21.72 -6.09 16.78
N PRO A 367 21.30 -7.15 16.07
CA PRO A 367 21.87 -7.51 14.76
C PRO A 367 21.75 -6.41 13.70
N ILE A 368 20.84 -5.44 13.88
CA ILE A 368 20.70 -4.31 12.96
C ILE A 368 21.82 -3.28 13.09
N TYR A 369 22.54 -3.25 14.19
CA TYR A 369 23.59 -2.26 14.43
C TYR A 369 24.71 -2.35 13.40
N ASP A 370 25.22 -3.55 13.14
CA ASP A 370 26.26 -3.77 12.15
C ASP A 370 25.80 -3.36 10.74
N ILE A 371 24.51 -3.59 10.44
CA ILE A 371 23.92 -3.19 9.15
C ILE A 371 23.83 -1.67 9.05
N VAL A 372 23.40 -0.99 10.11
CA VAL A 372 23.31 0.47 10.13
C VAL A 372 24.70 1.08 10.01
N LEU A 373 25.70 0.58 10.75
CA LEU A 373 27.08 1.05 10.60
C LEU A 373 27.60 0.80 9.19
N LEU A 374 27.36 -0.38 8.61
CA LEU A 374 27.74 -0.64 7.23
C LEU A 374 27.13 0.38 6.27
N ILE A 375 25.84 0.70 6.41
CA ILE A 375 25.18 1.67 5.52
C ILE A 375 25.70 3.09 5.76
N VAL A 376 25.90 3.50 7.01
CA VAL A 376 26.31 4.86 7.37
C VAL A 376 27.79 5.12 7.09
N ASP A 377 28.66 4.12 7.30
CA ASP A 377 30.10 4.25 7.14
C ASP A 377 30.53 3.99 5.68
N THR A 378 29.72 3.30 4.89
CA THR A 378 30.01 3.08 3.47
C THR A 378 29.40 4.18 2.61
N ASN A 379 30.21 4.79 1.74
CA ASN A 379 29.71 5.67 0.68
C ASN A 379 29.00 4.92 -0.47
N ILE A 380 28.54 3.68 -0.24
CA ILE A 380 27.91 2.84 -1.27
C ILE A 380 26.43 3.20 -1.34
N ARG A 381 25.97 3.68 -2.50
CA ARG A 381 24.57 4.06 -2.73
C ARG A 381 23.92 3.27 -3.87
N GLY A 382 22.60 3.17 -3.83
CA GLY A 382 21.79 2.62 -4.92
C GLY A 382 21.71 1.09 -4.97
N PRO A 383 21.41 0.49 -6.13
CA PRO A 383 21.12 -0.95 -6.26
C PRO A 383 22.22 -1.88 -5.76
N SER A 384 23.49 -1.45 -5.86
CA SER A 384 24.62 -2.20 -5.33
C SER A 384 24.57 -2.37 -3.81
N LEU A 385 24.03 -1.39 -3.08
CA LEU A 385 23.85 -1.50 -1.63
C LEU A 385 22.79 -2.54 -1.30
N SER A 386 21.61 -2.51 -1.94
CA SER A 386 20.54 -3.48 -1.68
C SER A 386 21.00 -4.91 -2.00
N GLN A 387 21.72 -5.11 -3.10
CA GLN A 387 22.30 -6.42 -3.45
C GLN A 387 23.34 -6.90 -2.43
N LEU A 388 24.24 -6.01 -2.00
CA LEU A 388 25.23 -6.31 -0.96
C LEU A 388 24.54 -6.69 0.36
N LEU A 389 23.56 -5.89 0.79
CA LEU A 389 22.80 -6.15 2.01
C LEU A 389 22.02 -7.46 1.92
N LEU A 390 21.39 -7.78 0.79
CA LEU A 390 20.71 -9.05 0.60
C LEU A 390 21.69 -10.24 0.60
N LYS A 391 22.88 -10.08 0.02
CA LYS A 391 23.91 -11.12 0.02
C LYS A 391 24.41 -11.42 1.45
N HIS A 392 24.66 -10.39 2.24
CA HIS A 392 25.25 -10.56 3.58
C HIS A 392 24.21 -10.78 4.69
N TYR A 393 23.02 -10.20 4.54
CA TYR A 393 21.98 -10.16 5.58
C TYR A 393 20.63 -10.68 5.10
N GLY A 394 20.55 -11.31 3.92
CA GLY A 394 19.31 -11.88 3.38
C GLY A 394 18.63 -12.84 4.36
N LYS A 395 19.39 -13.63 5.11
CA LYS A 395 18.85 -14.49 6.18
C LYS A 395 18.18 -13.69 7.29
N ASN A 396 18.80 -12.61 7.76
CA ASN A 396 18.21 -11.73 8.78
C ASN A 396 16.97 -11.02 8.25
N TYR A 397 16.98 -10.63 6.98
CA TYR A 397 15.82 -10.07 6.29
C TYR A 397 14.66 -11.08 6.22
N LEU A 398 14.92 -12.33 5.83
CA LEU A 398 13.91 -13.39 5.80
C LEU A 398 13.34 -13.66 7.20
N ILE A 399 14.19 -13.73 8.23
CA ILE A 399 13.76 -13.88 9.63
C ILE A 399 12.88 -12.69 10.03
N TYR A 400 13.29 -11.46 9.70
CA TYR A 400 12.51 -10.26 9.98
C TYR A 400 11.15 -10.29 9.29
N GLN A 401 11.09 -10.62 7.99
CA GLN A 401 9.83 -10.74 7.26
C GLN A 401 8.94 -11.84 7.84
N TYR A 402 9.51 -12.99 8.19
CA TYR A 402 8.79 -14.07 8.83
C TYR A 402 8.20 -13.66 10.19
N LEU A 403 8.98 -13.01 11.06
CA LEU A 403 8.51 -12.52 12.35
C LEU A 403 7.43 -11.45 12.19
N ARG A 404 7.56 -10.59 11.18
CA ARG A 404 6.55 -9.58 10.83
C ARG A 404 5.26 -10.22 10.36
N MET A 405 5.30 -11.16 9.42
CA MET A 405 4.13 -11.89 8.93
C MET A 405 3.45 -12.64 10.06
N ARG A 406 4.22 -13.29 10.95
CA ARG A 406 3.71 -13.96 12.14
C ARG A 406 3.00 -12.98 13.08
N TYR A 407 3.54 -11.79 13.30
CA TYR A 407 2.90 -10.77 14.12
C TYR A 407 1.58 -10.27 13.52
N ILE A 408 1.50 -10.17 12.19
CA ILE A 408 0.26 -9.78 11.47
C ILE A 408 -0.80 -10.88 11.61
N VAL A 409 -0.45 -12.13 11.25
CA VAL A 409 -1.37 -13.28 11.34
C VAL A 409 -1.83 -13.51 12.78
N PHE A 410 -0.94 -13.39 13.76
CA PHE A 410 -1.29 -13.53 15.17
C PHE A 410 -2.29 -12.47 15.63
N LYS A 411 -2.21 -11.24 15.09
CA LYS A 411 -3.20 -10.18 15.38
C LYS A 411 -4.55 -10.39 14.68
N GLU A 412 -4.57 -11.10 13.56
CA GLU A 412 -5.79 -11.40 12.81
C GLU A 412 -6.53 -12.62 13.37
N GLU A 413 -5.80 -13.65 13.84
CA GLU A 413 -6.37 -14.89 14.37
C GLU A 413 -6.84 -14.75 15.84
N GLU A 414 -6.28 -13.83 16.62
CA GLU A 414 -6.82 -13.54 17.96
C GLU A 414 -8.02 -12.59 17.87
N GLY A 415 -9.20 -13.19 17.73
CA GLY A 415 -10.41 -12.65 18.34
C GLY A 415 -10.17 -12.52 19.85
N ILE A 416 -9.75 -11.33 20.28
CA ILE A 416 -9.44 -10.96 21.68
C ILE A 416 -10.57 -11.32 22.66
N GLU A 417 -11.80 -11.53 22.16
CA GLU A 417 -12.97 -11.90 22.96
C GLU A 417 -12.94 -13.35 23.50
N GLU A 418 -12.28 -14.31 22.86
CA GLU A 418 -12.20 -15.68 23.38
C GLU A 418 -11.17 -15.81 24.51
N PHE A 419 -10.08 -15.03 24.47
CA PHE A 419 -9.02 -15.07 25.48
C PHE A 419 -9.36 -14.26 26.74
N GLN A 420 -10.08 -13.14 26.60
CA GLN A 420 -10.56 -12.35 27.75
C GLN A 420 -11.64 -13.08 28.55
N ASN A 421 -12.35 -14.03 27.94
CA ASN A 421 -13.40 -14.82 28.58
C ASN A 421 -12.96 -16.24 28.97
N SER A 422 -11.70 -16.64 28.72
CA SER A 422 -11.21 -17.95 29.13
C SER A 422 -10.85 -17.97 30.62
N GLU A 423 -11.37 -18.94 31.38
CA GLU A 423 -10.98 -19.17 32.79
C GLU A 423 -9.55 -19.71 32.96
N LEU A 424 -8.76 -19.76 31.88
CA LEU A 424 -7.40 -20.27 31.91
C LEU A 424 -6.49 -19.31 32.67
N SER A 425 -5.61 -19.87 33.50
CA SER A 425 -4.56 -19.06 34.15
C SER A 425 -3.62 -18.46 33.08
N PRO A 426 -3.01 -17.29 33.37
CA PRO A 426 -2.10 -16.63 32.43
C PRO A 426 -0.99 -17.54 31.88
N ASP A 427 -0.45 -18.45 32.69
CA ASP A 427 0.60 -19.38 32.26
C ASP A 427 0.06 -20.46 31.31
N SER A 428 -1.16 -20.96 31.55
CA SER A 428 -1.82 -21.93 30.66
C SER A 428 -2.25 -21.29 29.33
N GLN A 429 -2.65 -20.02 29.34
CA GLN A 429 -2.90 -19.23 28.14
C GLN A 429 -1.65 -19.14 27.26
N VAL A 430 -0.49 -18.86 27.87
CA VAL A 430 0.81 -18.80 27.19
C VAL A 430 1.20 -20.13 26.54
N ASP A 431 0.93 -21.27 27.19
CA ASP A 431 1.28 -22.58 26.63
C ASP A 431 0.33 -23.04 25.51
N VAL A 432 -0.96 -22.72 25.59
CA VAL A 432 -1.92 -22.94 24.49
C VAL A 432 -1.53 -22.11 23.27
N ILE A 433 -1.13 -20.84 23.48
CA ILE A 433 -0.61 -19.96 22.44
C ILE A 433 0.64 -20.58 21.79
N LYS A 434 1.61 -21.07 22.58
CA LYS A 434 2.83 -21.72 22.03
C LYS A 434 2.51 -22.97 21.20
N ILE A 435 1.55 -23.79 21.61
CA ILE A 435 1.17 -25.03 20.90
C ILE A 435 0.49 -24.72 19.56
N ARG A 436 -0.52 -23.83 19.55
CA ARG A 436 -1.21 -23.42 18.30
C ARG A 436 -0.25 -22.75 17.33
N LEU A 437 0.64 -21.90 17.85
CA LEU A 437 1.71 -21.29 17.07
C LEU A 437 2.56 -22.37 16.38
N ASN A 438 3.07 -23.36 17.11
CA ASN A 438 3.90 -24.41 16.52
C ASN A 438 3.18 -25.30 15.48
N GLN A 439 1.86 -25.46 15.59
CA GLN A 439 1.06 -26.20 14.61
C GLN A 439 0.89 -25.41 13.30
N ASN A 440 0.59 -24.11 13.40
CA ASN A 440 0.47 -23.21 12.23
C ASN A 440 1.84 -22.97 11.53
N LEU A 441 2.95 -23.06 12.27
CA LEU A 441 4.29 -22.98 11.67
C LEU A 441 4.61 -24.13 10.71
N ARG A 442 4.01 -25.32 10.92
CA ARG A 442 4.25 -26.49 10.05
C ARG A 442 3.44 -26.43 8.75
N SER A 443 2.38 -25.61 8.69
CA SER A 443 1.52 -25.47 7.52
C SER A 443 1.92 -24.30 6.59
N CYS A 444 2.70 -23.32 7.07
CA CYS A 444 3.12 -22.16 6.29
C CYS A 444 4.16 -22.51 5.19
N SER A 445 3.88 -22.14 3.93
CA SER A 445 4.74 -22.43 2.77
C SER A 445 6.14 -21.79 2.87
N VAL A 446 6.25 -20.63 3.50
CA VAL A 446 7.51 -19.90 3.74
C VAL A 446 8.48 -20.71 4.61
N TYR A 447 7.98 -21.51 5.56
CA TYR A 447 8.81 -22.39 6.39
C TYR A 447 9.43 -23.53 5.58
N ARG A 448 8.80 -23.94 4.47
CA ARG A 448 9.38 -24.94 3.55
C ARG A 448 10.47 -24.32 2.68
N GLU A 449 10.32 -23.08 2.24
CA GLU A 449 11.33 -22.36 1.43
C GLU A 449 12.61 -22.03 2.21
N ILE A 450 12.49 -21.66 3.50
CA ILE A 450 13.66 -21.41 4.37
C ILE A 450 14.51 -22.69 4.55
N ASN A 451 13.89 -23.87 4.50
CA ASN A 451 14.57 -25.17 4.61
C ASN A 451 15.09 -25.71 3.27
N TYR A 452 14.86 -25.02 2.15
CA TYR A 452 15.32 -25.41 0.81
C TYR A 452 16.61 -24.71 0.37
N PHE A 453 17.12 -23.74 1.14
CA PHE A 453 18.47 -23.23 0.91
C PHE A 453 19.48 -24.30 1.33
N PRO A 454 20.34 -24.80 0.42
CA PRO A 454 21.35 -25.77 0.79
C PRO A 454 22.26 -25.14 1.85
N ASN A 455 22.44 -25.86 2.96
CA ASN A 455 23.53 -25.59 3.90
C ASN A 455 24.85 -25.83 3.15
N GLU A 456 25.33 -24.84 2.42
CA GLU A 456 26.73 -24.77 1.99
C GLU A 456 27.59 -24.42 3.21
N ASN A 457 27.67 -25.37 4.14
CA ASN A 457 28.71 -25.57 5.14
C ASN A 457 28.32 -26.81 5.97
N ARG A 458 28.49 -27.97 5.34
CA ARG A 458 28.85 -29.23 5.99
C ARG A 458 30.00 -29.85 5.22
#